data_AF-A0A075NXH0-F1
#
_entry.id   AF-A0A075NXH0-F1
#
_cell.length_a   1.000
_cell.length_b   1.000
_cell.length_c   1.000
_cell.angle_alpha   90.00
_cell.angle_beta   90.00
_cell.angle_gamma   90.00
#
_symmetry.space_group_name_H-M   'P 1'
#
loop_
_entity.id
_entity.type
_entity.pdbx_description
1 polymer ?
#
loop_
_entity_poly.entity_id
_entity_poly.type
_entity_poly.pdbx_seq_one_letter_code
_entity_poly.pdbx_strand_id
1 'polypeptide(L)'
;MSLCLVNDDTLKRDFEAAYHIHKSVQVTPWSFATFADSFKTPYYGVFAYEDGQVIGYAIMLEVLDEATLMDIAVAQSTRGKGVGKALLDLVIRTSCHHLMREIWLDVRESNHTAIGLYLSRGFEHIDIRKNYYTTATGKENALVMKHQCSPSAR
;
A
#
# COMPACT_ATOMS: atom_id res chain seq x y z
N MET A 1 12.06 -14.58 0.71
CA MET A 1 10.99 -13.60 0.99
C MET A 1 9.64 -14.31 0.97
N SER A 2 8.77 -14.02 1.94
CA SER A 2 7.37 -14.48 2.00
C SER A 2 6.42 -13.29 2.19
N LEU A 3 5.13 -13.48 1.89
CA LEU A 3 4.07 -12.50 2.09
C LEU A 3 2.97 -13.13 2.93
N CYS A 4 2.45 -12.41 3.91
CA CYS A 4 1.35 -12.87 4.75
C CYS A 4 0.26 -11.80 4.84
N LEU A 5 -1.00 -12.21 4.70
CA LEU A 5 -2.13 -11.39 5.12
C LEU A 5 -2.09 -11.27 6.65
N VAL A 6 -2.35 -10.06 7.14
CA VAL A 6 -2.42 -9.78 8.57
C VAL A 6 -3.75 -10.28 9.11
N ASN A 7 -3.71 -10.96 10.26
CA ASN A 7 -4.85 -11.59 10.93
C ASN A 7 -4.61 -11.66 12.45
N ASP A 8 -5.52 -12.31 13.18
CA ASP A 8 -5.48 -12.40 14.65
C ASP A 8 -4.23 -13.08 15.22
N ASP A 9 -3.56 -13.95 14.45
CA ASP A 9 -2.33 -14.64 14.86
C ASP A 9 -1.07 -13.80 14.60
N THR A 10 -1.21 -12.61 14.01
CA THR A 10 -0.06 -11.76 13.68
C THR A 10 0.59 -11.21 14.94
N LEU A 11 1.90 -11.45 15.08
CA LEU A 11 2.62 -11.10 16.29
C LEU A 11 2.71 -9.57 16.47
N LYS A 12 2.52 -9.09 17.70
CA LYS A 12 2.65 -7.66 18.03
C LYS A 12 3.98 -7.06 17.56
N ARG A 13 5.08 -7.81 17.68
CA ARG A 13 6.41 -7.37 17.24
C ARG A 13 6.47 -7.07 15.73
N ASP A 14 5.65 -7.74 14.93
CA ASP A 14 5.61 -7.56 13.48
C ASP A 14 4.92 -6.23 13.14
N PHE A 15 3.86 -5.87 13.87
CA PHE A 15 3.26 -4.53 13.79
C PHE A 15 4.23 -3.44 14.22
N GLU A 16 4.99 -3.64 15.30
CA GLU A 16 6.00 -2.69 15.74
C GLU A 16 7.07 -2.51 14.66
N ALA A 17 7.57 -3.60 14.06
CA ALA A 17 8.53 -3.57 12.96
C ALA A 17 7.97 -2.86 11.70
N ALA A 18 6.74 -3.17 11.29
CA ALA A 18 6.07 -2.49 10.18
C ALA A 18 5.88 -0.99 10.47
N TYR A 19 5.52 -0.63 11.70
CA TYR A 19 5.39 0.77 12.11
C TYR A 19 6.73 1.52 12.12
N HIS A 20 7.84 0.84 12.44
CA HIS A 20 9.17 1.43 12.28
C HIS A 20 9.47 1.78 10.82
N ILE A 21 9.07 0.92 9.87
CA ILE A 21 9.17 1.22 8.44
C ILE A 21 8.28 2.42 8.10
N HIS A 22 7.01 2.45 8.53
CA HIS A 22 6.08 3.54 8.29
C HIS A 22 6.66 4.91 8.71
N LYS A 23 7.19 4.99 9.94
CA LYS A 23 7.85 6.21 10.45
C LYS A 23 9.06 6.65 9.64
N SER A 24 9.78 5.71 9.02
CA SER A 24 10.98 6.03 8.25
C SER A 24 10.68 6.59 6.85
N VAL A 25 9.47 6.35 6.33
CA VAL A 25 9.10 6.74 4.95
C VAL A 25 8.10 7.89 4.90
N GLN A 26 7.23 8.00 5.89
CA GLN A 26 6.18 9.02 5.90
C GLN A 26 6.69 10.34 6.49
N VAL A 27 6.38 11.45 5.80
CA VAL A 27 6.72 12.81 6.26
C VAL A 27 5.97 13.16 7.55
N THR A 28 4.71 12.74 7.64
CA THR A 28 3.84 12.89 8.81
C THR A 28 3.26 11.51 9.15
N PRO A 29 4.01 10.65 9.85
CA PRO A 29 3.55 9.30 10.16
C PRO A 29 2.34 9.34 11.09
N TRP A 30 1.45 8.37 10.92
CA TRP A 30 0.34 8.15 11.83
C TRP A 30 0.83 7.74 13.22
N SER A 31 -0.04 7.84 14.23
CA SER A 31 0.22 7.20 15.52
C SER A 31 0.22 5.67 15.37
N PHE A 32 0.92 4.96 16.27
CA PHE A 32 0.93 3.50 16.25
C PHE A 32 -0.48 2.90 16.31
N ALA A 33 -1.36 3.47 17.14
CA ALA A 33 -2.74 3.03 17.26
C ALA A 33 -3.49 3.14 15.91
N THR A 34 -3.40 4.31 15.25
CA THR A 34 -4.02 4.53 13.93
C THR A 34 -3.45 3.57 12.89
N PHE A 35 -2.13 3.38 12.87
CA PHE A 35 -1.47 2.45 11.98
C PHE A 35 -1.96 1.02 12.20
N ALA A 36 -1.97 0.53 13.44
CA ALA A 36 -2.41 -0.81 13.78
C ALA A 36 -3.91 -1.03 13.52
N ASP A 37 -4.76 -0.03 13.77
CA ASP A 37 -6.18 -0.09 13.45
C ASP A 37 -6.45 -0.14 11.95
N SER A 38 -5.54 0.37 11.12
CA SER A 38 -5.62 0.29 9.66
C SER A 38 -5.36 -1.10 9.09
N PHE A 39 -5.25 -2.14 9.93
CA PHE A 39 -5.19 -3.56 9.50
C PHE A 39 -6.45 -4.34 9.88
N LYS A 40 -7.47 -3.67 10.40
CA LYS A 40 -8.74 -4.27 10.84
C LYS A 40 -9.88 -3.83 9.93
N THR A 41 -10.90 -4.67 9.75
CA THR A 41 -12.10 -4.38 8.94
C THR A 41 -12.65 -2.98 9.21
N PRO A 42 -12.97 -2.17 8.17
CA PRO A 42 -13.00 -2.51 6.74
C PRO A 42 -11.64 -2.50 6.02
N TYR A 43 -10.55 -2.33 6.76
CA TYR A 43 -9.20 -2.44 6.23
C TYR A 43 -8.68 -3.88 6.28
N TYR A 44 -7.70 -4.17 5.43
CA TYR A 44 -6.82 -5.32 5.59
C TYR A 44 -5.39 -4.91 5.25
N GLY A 45 -4.42 -5.73 5.63
CA GLY A 45 -3.05 -5.49 5.22
C GLY A 45 -2.24 -6.75 4.99
N VAL A 46 -1.05 -6.54 4.43
CA VAL A 46 -0.08 -7.57 4.09
C VAL A 46 1.27 -7.17 4.67
N PHE A 47 1.98 -8.11 5.28
CA PHE A 47 3.39 -7.98 5.62
C PHE A 47 4.27 -8.82 4.68
N ALA A 48 5.40 -8.25 4.28
CA ALA A 48 6.47 -8.95 3.58
C ALA A 48 7.58 -9.30 4.56
N TYR A 49 8.05 -10.54 4.52
CA TYR A 49 9.09 -11.05 5.41
C TYR A 49 10.33 -11.52 4.63
N GLU A 50 11.50 -11.28 5.21
CA GLU A 50 12.79 -11.87 4.83
C GLU A 50 13.51 -12.29 6.11
N ASP A 51 13.98 -13.54 6.18
CA ASP A 51 14.64 -14.13 7.35
C ASP A 51 13.91 -13.92 8.68
N GLY A 52 12.57 -14.03 8.63
CA GLY A 52 11.69 -13.88 9.80
C GLY A 52 11.50 -12.44 10.29
N GLN A 53 11.98 -11.44 9.54
CA GLN A 53 11.82 -10.02 9.83
C GLN A 53 10.86 -9.36 8.84
N VAL A 54 10.02 -8.45 9.32
CA VAL A 54 9.17 -7.63 8.45
C VAL A 54 10.04 -6.63 7.69
N ILE A 55 9.94 -6.65 6.35
CA ILE A 55 10.72 -5.79 5.45
C ILE A 55 9.85 -4.86 4.60
N GLY A 56 8.54 -4.97 4.70
CA GLY A 56 7.59 -4.09 4.03
C GLY A 56 6.15 -4.44 4.38
N TYR A 57 5.24 -3.54 4.04
CA TYR A 57 3.81 -3.73 4.25
C TYR A 57 2.99 -3.03 3.18
N ALA A 58 1.73 -3.44 3.04
CA ALA A 58 0.69 -2.74 2.30
C ALA A 58 -0.60 -2.73 3.11
N ILE A 59 -1.36 -1.63 3.02
CA ILE A 59 -2.63 -1.41 3.71
C ILE A 59 -3.69 -1.04 2.68
N MET A 60 -4.82 -1.72 2.76
CA MET A 60 -5.96 -1.56 1.86
C MET A 60 -7.20 -1.22 2.66
N LEU A 61 -8.04 -0.33 2.13
CA LEU A 61 -9.41 -0.09 2.59
C LEU A 61 -10.38 -0.64 1.55
N GLU A 62 -11.32 -1.51 1.93
CA GLU A 62 -12.36 -2.01 1.04
C GLU A 62 -13.74 -1.54 1.50
N VAL A 63 -14.44 -0.81 0.63
CA VAL A 63 -15.77 -0.26 0.92
C VAL A 63 -16.66 -0.44 -0.30
N LEU A 64 -17.81 -1.08 -0.12
CA LEU A 64 -18.73 -1.44 -1.20
C LEU A 64 -18.00 -2.29 -2.27
N ASP A 65 -17.88 -1.79 -3.50
CA ASP A 65 -17.23 -2.43 -4.64
C ASP A 65 -15.88 -1.77 -5.02
N GLU A 66 -15.32 -0.94 -4.14
CA GLU A 66 -14.06 -0.23 -4.35
C GLU A 66 -13.02 -0.56 -3.27
N ALA A 67 -11.77 -0.71 -3.70
CA ALA A 67 -10.61 -0.79 -2.82
C ALA A 67 -9.74 0.47 -2.95
N THR A 68 -9.10 0.89 -1.86
CA THR A 68 -8.10 1.96 -1.87
C THR A 68 -6.79 1.46 -1.24
N LEU A 69 -5.68 1.60 -1.95
CA LEU A 69 -4.34 1.40 -1.40
C LEU A 69 -3.97 2.61 -0.54
N MET A 70 -4.09 2.45 0.77
CA MET A 70 -3.92 3.52 1.76
C MET A 70 -2.44 3.85 2.00
N ASP A 71 -1.61 2.82 2.11
CA ASP A 71 -0.17 2.97 2.31
C ASP A 71 0.57 1.71 1.85
N ILE A 72 1.75 1.89 1.27
CA ILE A 72 2.66 0.82 0.90
C ILE A 72 4.09 1.27 1.11
N ALA A 73 4.87 0.48 1.84
CA ALA A 73 6.24 0.82 2.16
C ALA A 73 7.15 -0.40 2.21
N VAL A 74 8.40 -0.17 1.87
CA VAL A 74 9.49 -1.14 1.94
C VAL A 74 10.66 -0.51 2.68
N ALA A 75 11.24 -1.27 3.60
CA ALA A 75 12.44 -0.89 4.34
C ALA A 75 13.55 -0.48 3.36
N GLN A 76 14.27 0.61 3.66
CA GLN A 76 15.26 1.18 2.74
C GLN A 76 16.34 0.17 2.32
N SER A 77 16.77 -0.69 3.24
CA SER A 77 17.79 -1.74 3.03
C SER A 77 17.36 -2.86 2.07
N THR A 78 16.07 -2.99 1.77
CA THR A 78 15.51 -4.06 0.93
C THR A 78 14.84 -3.56 -0.34
N ARG A 79 14.95 -2.26 -0.64
CA ARG A 79 14.47 -1.67 -1.91
C ARG A 79 15.24 -2.21 -3.11
N GLY A 80 14.63 -2.15 -4.29
CA GLY A 80 15.21 -2.68 -5.53
C GLY A 80 15.19 -4.20 -5.67
N LYS A 81 14.79 -4.95 -4.62
CA LYS A 81 14.69 -6.42 -4.64
C LYS A 81 13.30 -6.96 -5.06
N GLY A 82 12.42 -6.10 -5.56
CA GLY A 82 11.06 -6.49 -6.00
C GLY A 82 10.01 -6.63 -4.90
N VAL A 83 10.31 -6.27 -3.65
CA VAL A 83 9.38 -6.38 -2.49
C VAL A 83 8.09 -5.58 -2.72
N GLY A 84 8.19 -4.32 -3.15
CA GLY A 84 7.03 -3.46 -3.38
C GLY A 84 6.13 -3.99 -4.51
N LYS A 85 6.74 -4.58 -5.54
CA LYS A 85 6.01 -5.28 -6.60
C LYS A 85 5.26 -6.50 -6.06
N ALA A 86 5.90 -7.30 -5.22
CA ALA A 86 5.28 -8.49 -4.65
C ALA A 86 4.10 -8.15 -3.71
N LEU A 87 4.25 -7.10 -2.89
CA LEU A 87 3.18 -6.55 -2.06
C LEU A 87 2.00 -6.08 -2.92
N LEU A 88 2.29 -5.24 -3.93
CA LEU A 88 1.28 -4.71 -4.85
C LEU A 88 0.53 -5.83 -5.61
N ASP A 89 1.27 -6.82 -6.13
CA ASP A 89 0.69 -7.98 -6.80
C ASP A 89 -0.26 -8.77 -5.89
N LEU A 90 0.09 -8.90 -4.61
CA LEU A 90 -0.76 -9.62 -3.67
C LEU A 90 -2.03 -8.84 -3.34
N VAL A 91 -1.94 -7.54 -3.02
CA VAL A 91 -3.16 -6.75 -2.70
C VAL A 91 -4.09 -6.61 -3.90
N ILE A 92 -3.57 -6.51 -5.13
CA ILE A 92 -4.42 -6.55 -6.34
C ILE A 92 -5.19 -7.87 -6.40
N ARG A 93 -4.48 -9.00 -6.29
CA ARG A 93 -5.13 -10.32 -6.35
C ARG A 93 -6.15 -10.50 -5.23
N THR A 94 -5.82 -10.09 -4.01
CA THR A 94 -6.71 -10.19 -2.85
C THR A 94 -7.97 -9.36 -3.06
N SER A 95 -7.85 -8.08 -3.43
CA SER A 95 -9.02 -7.24 -3.65
C SER A 95 -9.88 -7.70 -4.82
N CYS A 96 -9.30 -8.17 -5.91
CA CYS A 96 -10.10 -8.75 -7.00
C CYS A 96 -10.77 -10.07 -6.59
N HIS A 97 -10.13 -10.88 -5.75
CA HIS A 97 -10.73 -12.08 -5.17
C HIS A 97 -11.89 -11.73 -4.22
N HIS A 98 -11.81 -10.60 -3.51
CA HIS A 98 -12.90 -10.04 -2.71
C HIS A 98 -14.00 -9.37 -3.56
N LEU A 99 -13.96 -9.51 -4.89
CA LEU A 99 -14.93 -8.97 -5.84
C LEU A 99 -14.98 -7.43 -5.88
N MET A 100 -13.91 -6.76 -5.47
CA MET A 100 -13.74 -5.33 -5.73
C MET A 100 -13.66 -5.12 -7.23
N ARG A 101 -14.27 -4.06 -7.74
CA ARG A 101 -14.28 -3.72 -9.18
C ARG A 101 -13.08 -2.87 -9.57
N GLU A 102 -12.66 -2.00 -8.67
CA GLU A 102 -11.56 -1.08 -8.92
C GLU A 102 -10.73 -0.84 -7.66
N ILE A 103 -9.45 -0.58 -7.89
CA ILE A 103 -8.46 -0.28 -6.87
C ILE A 103 -7.91 1.11 -7.15
N TRP A 104 -8.03 1.99 -6.16
CA TRP A 104 -7.62 3.39 -6.24
C TRP A 104 -6.37 3.65 -5.41
N LEU A 105 -5.59 4.65 -5.81
CA LEU A 105 -4.51 5.19 -5.01
C LEU A 105 -4.26 6.66 -5.35
N ASP A 106 -3.70 7.37 -4.38
CA ASP A 106 -3.08 8.68 -4.57
C ASP A 106 -1.56 8.53 -4.43
N VAL A 107 -0.80 9.12 -5.33
CA VAL A 107 0.67 9.09 -5.29
C VAL A 107 1.25 10.48 -5.54
N ARG A 108 2.28 10.86 -4.76
CA ARG A 108 3.05 12.09 -4.97
C ARG A 108 3.57 12.17 -6.41
N GLU A 109 3.35 13.29 -7.09
CA GLU A 109 3.74 13.46 -8.50
C GLU A 109 5.26 13.29 -8.73
N SER A 110 6.09 13.59 -7.71
CA SER A 110 7.53 13.39 -7.75
C SER A 110 7.99 11.93 -7.54
N ASN A 111 7.09 11.02 -7.11
CA ASN A 111 7.45 9.64 -6.82
C ASN A 111 7.44 8.76 -8.09
N HIS A 112 8.33 9.07 -9.02
CA HIS A 112 8.43 8.39 -10.31
C HIS A 112 8.66 6.88 -10.20
N THR A 113 9.32 6.42 -9.12
CA THR A 113 9.53 4.99 -8.87
C THR A 113 8.21 4.27 -8.57
N ALA A 114 7.39 4.81 -7.67
CA ALA A 114 6.08 4.23 -7.37
C ALA A 114 5.13 4.33 -8.57
N ILE A 115 5.11 5.48 -9.25
CA ILE A 115 4.30 5.67 -10.46
C ILE A 115 4.66 4.62 -11.53
N GLY A 116 5.95 4.42 -11.82
CA GLY A 116 6.41 3.40 -12.76
C GLY A 116 6.02 1.98 -12.35
N LEU A 117 6.08 1.68 -11.05
CA LEU A 117 5.59 0.41 -10.51
C LEU A 117 4.09 0.24 -10.76
N TYR A 118 3.26 1.23 -10.42
CA TYR A 118 1.81 1.18 -10.60
C TYR A 118 1.43 1.03 -12.08
N LEU A 119 2.02 1.82 -12.97
CA LEU A 119 1.81 1.72 -14.43
C LEU A 119 2.16 0.31 -14.94
N SER A 120 3.27 -0.27 -14.48
CA SER A 120 3.68 -1.64 -14.87
C SER A 120 2.71 -2.75 -14.42
N ARG A 121 1.75 -2.40 -13.58
CA ARG A 121 0.72 -3.28 -13.02
C ARG A 121 -0.68 -2.92 -13.47
N GLY A 122 -0.80 -2.14 -14.53
CA GLY A 122 -2.10 -1.82 -15.13
C GLY A 122 -2.89 -0.76 -14.37
N PHE A 123 -2.25 -0.01 -13.46
CA PHE A 123 -2.86 1.24 -13.00
C PHE A 123 -2.77 2.29 -14.10
N GLU A 124 -3.82 3.07 -14.23
CA GLU A 124 -3.94 4.20 -15.16
C GLU A 124 -4.05 5.49 -14.36
N HIS A 125 -3.47 6.58 -14.87
CA HIS A 125 -3.64 7.91 -14.29
C HIS A 125 -5.01 8.48 -14.71
N ILE A 126 -5.80 8.91 -13.72
CA ILE A 126 -7.17 9.37 -13.93
C ILE A 126 -7.30 10.88 -13.76
N ASP A 127 -6.70 11.43 -12.71
CA ASP A 127 -6.83 12.86 -12.37
C ASP A 127 -5.66 13.34 -11.49
N ILE A 128 -5.57 14.65 -11.27
CA ILE A 128 -4.57 15.30 -10.42
C ILE A 128 -5.28 16.06 -9.29
N ARG A 129 -5.00 15.67 -8.03
CA ARG A 129 -5.36 16.47 -6.85
C ARG A 129 -4.31 17.54 -6.63
N LYS A 130 -4.65 18.78 -6.98
CA LYS A 130 -3.73 19.92 -6.85
C LYS A 130 -3.40 20.22 -5.39
N ASN A 131 -2.12 20.47 -5.10
CA ASN A 131 -1.63 20.85 -3.76
C ASN A 131 -2.06 19.90 -2.62
N TYR A 132 -2.23 18.61 -2.94
CA TYR A 132 -2.78 17.62 -2.03
C TYR A 132 -1.83 17.30 -0.86
N TYR A 133 -0.53 17.11 -1.14
CA TYR A 133 0.44 16.78 -0.12
C TYR A 133 1.15 18.03 0.41
N THR A 134 1.34 18.09 1.73
CA THR A 134 2.26 19.03 2.36
C THR A 134 3.70 18.53 2.23
N THR A 135 4.61 19.44 1.91
CA THR A 135 6.07 19.20 1.89
C THR A 135 6.77 20.21 2.81
N ALA A 136 8.07 20.04 3.03
CA ALA A 136 8.86 20.96 3.85
C ALA A 136 8.90 22.40 3.27
N THR A 137 8.75 22.54 1.95
CA THR A 137 8.89 23.81 1.22
C THR A 137 7.60 24.30 0.58
N GLY A 138 6.47 23.60 0.76
CA GLY A 138 5.19 24.02 0.22
C GLY A 138 4.18 22.88 0.04
N LYS A 139 3.63 22.80 -1.17
CA LYS A 139 2.61 21.84 -1.55
C LYS A 139 3.04 21.07 -2.79
N GLU A 140 2.54 19.86 -2.93
CA GLU A 140 2.80 18.96 -4.04
C GLU A 140 1.48 18.32 -4.49
N ASN A 141 1.31 18.09 -5.80
CA ASN A 141 0.13 17.42 -6.32
C ASN A 141 0.17 15.91 -6.02
N ALA A 142 -1.01 15.30 -6.00
CA ALA A 142 -1.15 13.85 -6.07
C ALA A 142 -1.72 13.44 -7.43
N LEU A 143 -1.13 12.42 -8.04
CA LEU A 143 -1.75 11.71 -9.14
C LEU A 143 -2.73 10.69 -8.57
N VAL A 144 -3.97 10.74 -9.03
CA VAL A 144 -5.01 9.75 -8.75
C VAL A 144 -4.87 8.65 -9.79
N MET A 145 -4.61 7.43 -9.34
CA MET A 145 -4.48 6.29 -10.24
C MET A 145 -5.48 5.19 -9.91
N LYS A 146 -5.85 4.41 -10.93
CA LYS A 146 -6.84 3.35 -10.82
C LYS A 146 -6.42 2.09 -11.55
N HIS A 147 -6.68 0.93 -10.95
CA HIS A 147 -6.62 -0.38 -11.58
C HIS A 147 -8.01 -1.02 -11.62
N GLN A 148 -8.41 -1.58 -12.75
CA GLN A 148 -9.66 -2.35 -12.84
C GLN A 148 -9.41 -3.81 -12.49
N CYS A 149 -10.15 -4.33 -11.52
CA CYS A 149 -10.20 -5.77 -11.31
C CYS A 149 -10.92 -6.41 -12.48
N SER A 150 -10.23 -7.29 -13.20
CA SER A 150 -10.87 -8.10 -14.24
C SER A 150 -11.86 -9.04 -13.56
N PRO A 151 -13.13 -9.11 -14.02
CA PRO A 151 -14.03 -10.15 -13.56
C PRO A 151 -13.38 -11.48 -13.95
N SER A 152 -13.08 -12.33 -12.96
CA SER A 152 -12.76 -13.72 -13.24
C SER A 152 -13.89 -14.27 -14.11
N ALA A 153 -13.54 -14.78 -15.29
CA ALA A 153 -14.48 -15.48 -16.14
C ALA A 153 -15.18 -16.53 -15.27
N ARG A 154 -16.49 -16.38 -15.09
CA ARG A 154 -17.32 -17.37 -14.40
C ARG A 154 -17.32 -18.68 -15.18
#